data_AF-A0A9Q8T869-F1
#
_entry.id   AF-A0A9Q8T869-F1
#
_cell.length_a   1.000
_cell.length_b   1.000
_cell.length_c   1.000
_cell.angle_alpha   90.00
_cell.angle_beta   90.00
_cell.angle_gamma   90.00
#
_symmetry.space_group_name_H-M   'P 1'
#
loop_
_entity.id
_entity.type
_entity.pdbx_description
1 polymer ?
#
loop_
_entity_poly.entity_id
_entity_poly.type
_entity_poly.pdbx_seq_one_letter_code
_entity_poly.pdbx_strand_id
1 'polypeptide(L)'
;MPIYYSRLYAAVELDFQSDRIKQLPNIRAIELHFSEKCKGRWSNLHNPWNDVEPSETRLDTLKAVFEAIRERAVQPNTEVSTIQSLTIRNLQNIPHQEFVNSGLFKDVAKDIDRLHLLITDEYNEHGPDRDIFMEERLEFESHLQRQFLPCFAANLTALTLNFHKCWGTMPGYFDGAGLVFPRLKTLNLGNFVISNNRHFDWVLSQKSLETLRLDSCRIVSHIQVDTEETKEWDLHREDWQRLPKGSYGIFYDNAELYRFDGTWESTFDKIRNNLPHLKDFLFDRQSYRLHFLHPTRIGTVLHPSRYINFDAGTGPSPWLTSDSETGEMYFGDYECSMNRSEETKQGDARAFRDLLSACHERHE
;
A
#
# COMPACT_ATOMS: atom_id res chain seq x y z
N MET A 1 -8.68 -16.77 -44.47
CA MET A 1 -8.82 -16.43 -43.03
C MET A 1 -7.65 -15.54 -42.67
N PRO A 2 -7.90 -14.31 -42.20
CA PRO A 2 -6.87 -13.29 -42.13
C PRO A 2 -5.98 -13.49 -40.90
N ILE A 3 -4.70 -13.23 -41.15
CA ILE A 3 -3.56 -13.21 -40.25
C ILE A 3 -3.69 -11.95 -39.39
N TYR A 4 -3.80 -12.10 -38.06
CA TYR A 4 -3.82 -10.95 -37.15
C TYR A 4 -2.40 -10.44 -36.90
N TYR A 5 -2.12 -9.29 -37.52
CA TYR A 5 -1.06 -8.36 -37.16
C TYR A 5 -1.39 -7.70 -35.82
N SER A 6 -0.67 -8.03 -34.74
CA SER A 6 -0.81 -7.30 -33.46
C SER A 6 0.41 -7.47 -32.54
N ARG A 7 1.60 -7.03 -32.98
CA ARG A 7 2.78 -6.96 -32.08
C ARG A 7 3.68 -5.72 -32.28
N LEU A 8 3.22 -4.73 -33.05
CA LEU A 8 3.91 -3.44 -33.21
C LEU A 8 3.12 -2.24 -32.63
N TYR A 9 1.95 -2.46 -32.04
CA TYR A 9 1.06 -1.36 -31.63
C TYR A 9 1.41 -0.75 -30.26
N ALA A 10 1.87 -1.52 -29.26
CA ALA A 10 2.06 -0.97 -27.91
C ALA A 10 3.19 0.09 -27.83
N ALA A 11 4.36 -0.18 -28.42
CA ALA A 11 5.47 0.78 -28.42
C ALA A 11 5.18 2.02 -29.27
N VAL A 12 4.55 1.83 -30.45
CA VAL A 12 4.19 2.93 -31.36
C VAL A 12 3.08 3.80 -30.79
N GLU A 13 2.13 3.24 -30.04
CA GLU A 13 1.05 3.99 -29.39
C GLU A 13 1.53 4.74 -28.13
N LEU A 14 2.57 4.22 -27.44
CA LEU A 14 3.22 4.86 -26.29
C LEU A 14 4.09 6.07 -26.68
N ASP A 15 4.93 5.94 -27.72
CA ASP A 15 5.68 7.08 -28.29
C ASP A 15 4.71 8.17 -28.77
N PHE A 16 3.58 7.78 -29.35
CA PHE A 16 2.55 8.72 -29.81
C PHE A 16 1.81 9.43 -28.67
N GLN A 17 1.76 8.87 -27.46
CA GLN A 17 1.10 9.49 -26.31
C GLN A 17 2.06 10.31 -25.44
N SER A 18 3.32 9.89 -25.28
CA SER A 18 4.34 10.64 -24.52
C SER A 18 4.72 11.95 -25.23
N ASP A 19 4.84 11.94 -26.56
CA ASP A 19 5.08 13.15 -27.35
C ASP A 19 3.94 14.17 -27.26
N ARG A 20 2.71 13.72 -26.98
CA ARG A 20 1.57 14.61 -26.76
C ARG A 20 1.63 15.32 -25.42
N ILE A 21 2.26 14.74 -24.39
CA ILE A 21 2.45 15.42 -23.10
C ILE A 21 3.19 16.74 -23.33
N LYS A 22 4.21 16.72 -24.20
CA LYS A 22 5.04 17.89 -24.57
C LYS A 22 4.24 19.02 -25.24
N GLN A 23 3.10 18.69 -25.85
CA GLN A 23 2.27 19.62 -26.63
C GLN A 23 1.14 20.26 -25.82
N LEU A 24 0.96 19.85 -24.55
CA LEU A 24 -0.18 20.26 -23.73
C LEU A 24 0.29 21.25 -22.65
N PRO A 25 0.21 22.57 -22.90
CA PRO A 25 0.85 23.59 -22.07
C PRO A 25 0.23 23.72 -20.68
N ASN A 26 -1.05 23.39 -20.52
CA ASN A 26 -1.81 23.58 -19.28
C ASN A 26 -1.95 22.31 -18.42
N ILE A 27 -1.30 21.20 -18.79
CA ILE A 27 -1.35 19.98 -17.97
C ILE A 27 -0.58 20.20 -16.67
N ARG A 28 -1.23 19.82 -15.56
CA ARG A 28 -0.66 19.85 -14.21
C ARG A 28 -0.70 18.49 -13.51
N ALA A 29 -1.37 17.50 -14.10
CA ALA A 29 -1.58 16.19 -13.54
C ALA A 29 -1.43 15.11 -14.62
N ILE A 30 -0.74 14.02 -14.29
CA ILE A 30 -0.62 12.83 -15.13
C ILE A 30 -1.13 11.64 -14.35
N GLU A 31 -1.97 10.83 -15.01
CA GLU A 31 -2.39 9.52 -14.53
C GLU A 31 -1.85 8.46 -15.49
N LEU A 32 -1.02 7.55 -14.96
CA LEU A 32 -0.54 6.36 -15.65
C LEU A 32 -1.34 5.17 -15.16
N HIS A 33 -1.84 4.36 -16.10
CA HIS A 33 -2.65 3.20 -15.80
C HIS A 33 -2.05 1.96 -16.47
N PHE A 34 -1.40 1.14 -15.66
CA PHE A 34 -0.93 -0.17 -16.08
C PHE A 34 -2.01 -1.23 -15.85
N SER A 35 -1.85 -2.38 -16.50
CA SER A 35 -2.69 -3.54 -16.19
C SER A 35 -2.50 -3.96 -14.73
N GLU A 36 -3.57 -4.44 -14.09
CA GLU A 36 -3.50 -5.11 -12.77
C GLU A 36 -2.75 -6.46 -12.87
N LYS A 37 -2.71 -7.05 -14.06
CA LYS A 37 -2.03 -8.31 -14.33
C LYS A 37 -0.62 -8.05 -14.87
N CYS A 38 0.41 -8.35 -14.08
CA CYS A 38 1.83 -8.19 -14.44
C CYS A 38 2.68 -9.44 -14.15
N LYS A 39 3.83 -9.52 -14.82
CA LYS A 39 4.82 -10.60 -14.70
C LYS A 39 5.94 -10.26 -13.73
N GLY A 40 6.29 -11.18 -12.83
CA GLY A 40 7.49 -11.08 -11.98
C GLY A 40 8.78 -11.46 -12.70
N ARG A 41 9.92 -11.21 -12.05
CA ARG A 41 11.27 -11.52 -12.54
C ARG A 41 11.45 -13.01 -12.86
N TRP A 42 10.85 -13.91 -12.08
CA TRP A 42 10.95 -15.37 -12.27
C TRP A 42 9.78 -16.00 -13.05
N SER A 43 8.93 -15.21 -13.71
CA SER A 43 7.78 -15.70 -14.48
C SER A 43 8.13 -16.39 -15.82
N ASN A 44 9.25 -17.13 -15.85
CA ASN A 44 9.59 -18.08 -16.91
C ASN A 44 8.69 -19.33 -16.90
N LEU A 45 7.84 -19.48 -15.88
CA LEU A 45 6.79 -20.49 -15.88
C LEU A 45 5.83 -20.16 -17.03
N HIS A 46 5.87 -21.01 -18.07
CA HIS A 46 5.02 -20.97 -19.24
C HIS A 46 3.55 -20.83 -18.85
N ASN A 47 3.10 -19.59 -18.68
CA ASN A 47 1.69 -19.30 -18.65
C ASN A 47 1.26 -19.02 -20.10
N PRO A 48 0.57 -19.96 -20.77
CA PRO A 48 0.08 -19.76 -22.14
C PRO A 48 -0.97 -18.65 -22.25
N TRP A 49 -1.49 -18.14 -21.12
CA TRP A 49 -2.39 -17.00 -21.05
C TRP A 49 -1.56 -15.69 -21.20
N ASN A 50 -1.38 -15.24 -22.45
CA ASN A 50 -0.59 -14.07 -22.88
C ASN A 50 -1.11 -12.69 -22.37
N ASP A 51 -1.99 -12.63 -21.38
CA ASP A 51 -2.69 -11.40 -20.95
C ASP A 51 -2.07 -10.75 -19.69
N VAL A 52 -0.75 -10.84 -19.55
CA VAL A 52 0.02 -10.22 -18.45
C VAL A 52 1.09 -9.29 -19.02
N GLU A 53 1.18 -8.08 -18.47
CA GLU A 53 2.13 -7.07 -18.93
C GLU A 53 3.56 -7.38 -18.44
N PRO A 54 4.58 -7.38 -19.31
CA PRO A 54 5.98 -7.56 -18.92
C PRO A 54 6.50 -6.39 -18.06
N SER A 55 7.40 -6.70 -17.12
CA SER A 55 8.07 -5.71 -16.27
C SER A 55 8.87 -4.67 -17.08
N GLU A 56 9.51 -5.10 -18.17
CA GLU A 56 10.33 -4.24 -19.02
C GLU A 56 9.47 -3.17 -19.70
N THR A 57 8.32 -3.57 -20.26
CA THR A 57 7.38 -2.65 -20.93
C THR A 57 6.84 -1.60 -19.96
N ARG A 58 6.57 -1.97 -18.71
CA ARG A 58 6.11 -1.05 -17.66
C ARG A 58 7.20 -0.04 -17.29
N LEU A 59 8.43 -0.51 -17.14
CA LEU A 59 9.59 0.35 -16.87
C LEU A 59 9.88 1.30 -18.03
N ASP A 60 9.85 0.81 -19.27
CA ASP A 60 10.08 1.64 -20.46
C ASP A 60 8.99 2.72 -20.59
N THR A 61 7.74 2.38 -20.29
CA THR A 61 6.63 3.34 -20.22
C THR A 61 6.86 4.40 -19.15
N LEU A 62 7.27 4.00 -17.93
CA LEU A 62 7.60 4.95 -16.86
C LEU A 62 8.72 5.91 -17.29
N LYS A 63 9.80 5.38 -17.90
CA LYS A 63 10.90 6.19 -18.41
C LYS A 63 10.44 7.19 -19.47
N ALA A 64 9.71 6.73 -20.48
CA ALA A 64 9.22 7.58 -21.57
C ALA A 64 8.33 8.73 -21.05
N VAL A 65 7.45 8.47 -20.08
CA VAL A 65 6.62 9.50 -19.46
C VAL A 65 7.47 10.50 -18.68
N PHE A 66 8.41 10.03 -17.86
CA PHE A 66 9.29 10.92 -17.10
C PHE A 66 10.17 11.77 -18.03
N GLU A 67 10.66 11.21 -19.13
CA GLU A 67 11.42 11.94 -20.15
C GLU A 67 10.56 13.04 -20.78
N ALA A 68 9.32 12.73 -21.14
CA ALA A 68 8.39 13.72 -21.67
C ALA A 68 8.08 14.84 -20.66
N ILE A 69 7.95 14.54 -19.37
CA ILE A 69 7.76 15.55 -18.31
C ILE A 69 9.00 16.46 -18.21
N ARG A 70 10.20 15.87 -18.13
CA ARG A 70 11.46 16.62 -18.02
C ARG A 70 11.70 17.50 -19.24
N GLU A 71 11.55 16.95 -20.44
CA GLU A 71 11.71 17.70 -21.69
C GLU A 71 10.74 18.86 -21.78
N ARG A 72 9.49 18.66 -21.36
CA ARG A 72 8.48 19.72 -21.30
C ARG A 72 8.86 20.84 -20.34
N ALA A 73 9.44 20.52 -19.19
CA ALA A 73 9.85 21.51 -18.19
C ALA A 73 11.01 22.43 -18.65
N VAL A 74 11.84 21.97 -19.59
CA VAL A 74 12.98 22.74 -20.12
C VAL A 74 12.67 23.47 -21.44
N GLN A 75 11.43 23.37 -21.95
CA GLN A 75 11.07 24.06 -23.18
C GLN A 75 11.17 25.59 -22.98
N PRO A 76 11.70 26.33 -23.97
CA PRO A 76 11.90 27.78 -23.86
C PRO A 76 10.60 28.61 -23.80
N ASN A 77 9.44 27.95 -23.84
CA ASN A 77 8.15 28.62 -23.78
C ASN A 77 7.72 28.84 -22.32
N THR A 78 7.70 30.09 -21.87
CA THR A 78 7.37 30.47 -20.47
C THR A 78 5.91 30.24 -20.07
N GLU A 79 5.06 29.78 -20.97
CA GLU A 79 3.63 29.53 -20.72
C GLU A 79 3.29 28.09 -20.30
N VAL A 80 4.29 27.21 -20.16
CA VAL A 80 4.07 25.79 -19.83
C VAL A 80 3.94 25.60 -18.31
N SER A 81 2.79 25.08 -17.84
CA SER A 81 2.55 24.85 -16.41
C SER A 81 3.34 23.66 -15.89
N THR A 82 3.93 23.74 -14.70
CA THR A 82 4.58 22.58 -14.06
C THR A 82 3.58 21.46 -13.78
N ILE A 83 3.99 20.20 -14.02
CA ILE A 83 3.23 19.02 -13.63
C ILE A 83 3.52 18.76 -12.16
N GLN A 84 2.48 18.77 -11.35
CA GLN A 84 2.56 18.72 -9.89
C GLN A 84 1.91 17.46 -9.31
N SER A 85 1.00 16.82 -10.06
CA SER A 85 0.32 15.61 -9.61
C SER A 85 0.69 14.42 -10.48
N LEU A 86 1.09 13.33 -9.83
CA LEU A 86 1.40 12.05 -10.45
C LEU A 86 0.55 10.96 -9.79
N THR A 87 -0.29 10.33 -10.60
CA THR A 87 -1.05 9.13 -10.22
C THR A 87 -0.52 7.95 -11.01
N ILE A 88 -0.12 6.88 -10.34
CA ILE A 88 0.29 5.62 -10.97
C ILE A 88 -0.62 4.52 -10.46
N ARG A 89 -1.45 3.99 -11.36
CA ARG A 89 -2.35 2.88 -11.09
C ARG A 89 -1.70 1.59 -11.49
N ASN A 90 -1.75 0.64 -10.55
CA ASN A 90 -1.10 -0.65 -10.65
C ASN A 90 0.39 -0.45 -10.91
N LEU A 91 1.10 0.31 -10.08
CA LEU A 91 2.57 0.29 -10.08
C LEU A 91 3.01 -1.10 -9.62
N GLN A 92 3.83 -1.79 -10.39
CA GLN A 92 4.32 -3.10 -9.98
C GLN A 92 5.26 -2.96 -8.78
N ASN A 93 5.19 -3.90 -7.84
CA ASN A 93 6.08 -4.07 -6.69
C ASN A 93 7.53 -4.47 -7.07
N ILE A 94 8.09 -3.99 -8.18
CA ILE A 94 9.49 -4.22 -8.54
C ILE A 94 10.36 -3.02 -8.13
N PRO A 95 11.43 -3.24 -7.34
CA PRO A 95 12.46 -2.22 -7.09
C PRO A 95 13.22 -1.83 -8.37
N HIS A 96 12.81 -0.76 -9.03
CA HIS A 96 13.54 -0.20 -10.18
C HIS A 96 14.65 0.76 -9.72
N GLN A 97 15.63 0.24 -8.95
CA GLN A 97 16.65 1.05 -8.28
C GLN A 97 17.43 1.97 -9.22
N GLU A 98 17.86 1.47 -10.39
CA GLU A 98 18.59 2.28 -11.37
C GLU A 98 17.77 3.47 -11.86
N PHE A 99 16.48 3.27 -12.10
CA PHE A 99 15.58 4.32 -12.55
C PHE A 99 15.30 5.33 -11.44
N VAL A 100 14.95 4.88 -10.23
CA VAL A 100 14.67 5.77 -9.08
C VAL A 100 15.90 6.59 -8.70
N ASN A 101 17.09 6.02 -8.82
CA ASN A 101 18.34 6.73 -8.52
C ASN A 101 18.80 7.68 -9.62
N SER A 102 18.22 7.59 -10.83
CA SER A 102 18.59 8.40 -11.98
C SER A 102 18.30 9.89 -11.79
N GLY A 103 19.05 10.74 -12.51
CA GLY A 103 18.77 12.18 -12.56
C GLY A 103 17.38 12.48 -13.14
N LEU A 104 16.95 11.68 -14.12
CA LEU A 104 15.62 11.78 -14.74
C LEU A 104 14.50 11.69 -13.70
N PHE A 105 14.53 10.65 -12.85
CA PHE A 105 13.50 10.45 -11.84
C PHE A 105 13.48 11.59 -10.83
N LYS A 106 14.65 11.97 -10.30
CA LYS A 106 14.80 13.04 -9.31
C LYS A 106 14.39 14.40 -9.85
N ASP A 107 14.68 14.68 -11.13
CA ASP A 107 14.29 15.92 -11.79
C ASP A 107 12.78 16.08 -11.94
N VAL A 108 12.06 14.98 -12.13
CA VAL A 108 10.59 15.02 -12.15
C VAL A 108 10.01 15.02 -10.74
N ALA A 109 10.50 14.12 -9.87
CA ALA A 109 9.98 13.92 -8.52
C ALA A 109 10.02 15.18 -7.65
N LYS A 110 11.05 16.02 -7.82
CA LYS A 110 11.19 17.27 -7.05
C LYS A 110 10.03 18.24 -7.27
N ASP A 111 9.33 18.20 -8.41
CA ASP A 111 8.26 19.14 -8.73
C ASP A 111 6.86 18.58 -8.45
N ILE A 112 6.76 17.30 -8.05
CA ILE A 112 5.51 16.65 -7.71
C ILE A 112 5.12 16.98 -6.26
N ASP A 113 3.94 17.57 -6.08
CA ASP A 113 3.32 17.87 -4.78
C ASP A 113 2.20 16.90 -4.40
N ARG A 114 1.68 16.10 -5.34
CA ARG A 114 0.62 15.13 -5.10
C ARG A 114 0.95 13.80 -5.75
N LEU A 115 1.19 12.79 -4.93
CA LEU A 115 1.58 11.46 -5.35
C LEU A 115 0.49 10.45 -4.96
N HIS A 116 -0.03 9.72 -5.94
CA HIS A 116 -1.03 8.68 -5.71
C HIS A 116 -0.56 7.37 -6.33
N LEU A 117 -0.31 6.37 -5.50
CA LEU A 117 0.17 5.05 -5.91
C LEU A 117 -0.84 3.98 -5.53
N LEU A 118 -1.25 3.20 -6.52
CA LEU A 118 -1.91 1.91 -6.32
C LEU A 118 -0.91 0.83 -6.72
N ILE A 119 -0.40 0.08 -5.76
CA ILE A 119 0.59 -0.97 -5.96
C ILE A 119 -0.11 -2.27 -6.32
N THR A 120 0.43 -2.96 -7.32
CA THR A 120 0.03 -4.30 -7.73
C THR A 120 1.19 -5.26 -7.55
N ASP A 121 0.85 -6.46 -7.12
CA ASP A 121 1.78 -7.57 -7.03
C ASP A 121 1.70 -8.44 -8.28
N GLU A 122 2.70 -9.28 -8.50
CA GLU A 122 2.61 -10.38 -9.43
C GLU A 122 1.36 -11.25 -9.14
N TYR A 123 0.70 -11.69 -10.20
CA TYR A 123 -0.45 -12.57 -10.11
C TYR A 123 -0.12 -13.95 -10.68
N ASN A 124 -0.05 -14.96 -9.81
CA ASN A 124 -0.01 -16.36 -10.22
C ASN A 124 -1.35 -17.05 -9.94
N GLU A 125 -2.23 -17.08 -10.94
CA GLU A 125 -3.53 -17.76 -10.86
C GLU A 125 -3.44 -19.22 -10.40
N HIS A 126 -2.36 -19.91 -10.75
CA HIS A 126 -2.19 -21.33 -10.49
C HIS A 126 -1.53 -21.65 -9.14
N GLY A 127 -1.13 -20.63 -8.38
CA GLY A 127 -0.52 -20.79 -7.06
C GLY A 127 -0.44 -19.47 -6.28
N PRO A 128 -1.58 -18.84 -5.96
CA PRO A 128 -1.61 -17.56 -5.23
C PRO A 128 -1.05 -17.68 -3.81
N ASP A 129 -1.06 -18.90 -3.24
CA ASP A 129 -0.38 -19.27 -2.00
C ASP A 129 1.12 -19.02 -2.06
N ARG A 130 1.72 -19.08 -3.27
CA ARG A 130 3.15 -18.86 -3.47
C ARG A 130 3.53 -17.42 -3.74
N ASP A 131 2.57 -16.54 -4.03
CA ASP A 131 2.84 -15.14 -4.39
C ASP A 131 3.56 -14.39 -3.27
N ILE A 132 3.34 -14.77 -2.00
CA ILE A 132 3.98 -14.13 -0.85
C ILE A 132 5.47 -14.44 -0.74
N PHE A 133 5.96 -15.49 -1.41
CA PHE A 133 7.38 -15.85 -1.40
C PHE A 133 8.15 -15.27 -2.59
N MET A 134 7.51 -14.45 -3.42
CA MET A 134 8.18 -13.78 -4.54
C MET A 134 9.14 -12.72 -3.99
N GLU A 135 10.39 -12.69 -4.48
CA GLU A 135 11.41 -11.80 -3.91
C GLU A 135 11.04 -10.30 -4.06
N GLU A 136 10.23 -9.96 -5.07
CA GLU A 136 9.66 -8.62 -5.24
C GLU A 136 8.89 -8.16 -3.99
N ARG A 137 8.16 -9.06 -3.34
CA ARG A 137 7.40 -8.80 -2.11
C ARG A 137 8.30 -8.62 -0.88
N LEU A 138 9.54 -9.10 -0.92
CA LEU A 138 10.52 -8.91 0.17
C LEU A 138 11.26 -7.57 0.03
N GLU A 139 11.54 -7.16 -1.21
CA GLU A 139 12.40 -6.00 -1.48
C GLU A 139 11.62 -4.67 -1.59
N PHE A 140 10.38 -4.72 -2.08
CA PHE A 140 9.68 -3.51 -2.54
C PHE A 140 9.36 -2.51 -1.45
N GLU A 141 8.78 -2.94 -0.33
CA GLU A 141 8.40 -2.08 0.79
C GLU A 141 9.62 -1.33 1.36
N SER A 142 10.76 -2.02 1.47
CA SER A 142 12.04 -1.44 1.87
C SER A 142 12.54 -0.41 0.84
N HIS A 143 12.47 -0.74 -0.46
CA HIS A 143 12.81 0.19 -1.52
C HIS A 143 11.89 1.42 -1.54
N LEU A 144 10.58 1.22 -1.33
CA LEU A 144 9.55 2.25 -1.31
C LEU A 144 9.85 3.30 -0.24
N GLN A 145 10.11 2.88 1.01
CA GLN A 145 10.37 3.80 2.12
C GLN A 145 11.78 4.40 2.10
N ARG A 146 12.80 3.68 1.63
CA ARG A 146 14.21 4.14 1.75
C ARG A 146 14.72 4.89 0.53
N GLN A 147 14.17 4.64 -0.66
CA GLN A 147 14.69 5.19 -1.91
C GLN A 147 13.62 5.94 -2.70
N PHE A 148 12.42 5.38 -2.86
CA PHE A 148 11.38 5.97 -3.71
C PHE A 148 10.71 7.19 -3.08
N LEU A 149 10.06 7.04 -1.91
CA LEU A 149 9.30 8.12 -1.26
C LEU A 149 10.16 9.33 -0.86
N PRO A 150 11.41 9.17 -0.38
CA PRO A 150 12.27 10.29 -0.06
C PRO A 150 12.51 11.26 -1.22
N CYS A 151 12.42 10.82 -2.47
CA CYS A 151 12.57 11.69 -3.65
C CYS A 151 11.48 12.78 -3.74
N PHE A 152 10.34 12.60 -3.09
CA PHE A 152 9.20 13.52 -3.12
C PHE A 152 9.09 14.38 -1.85
N ALA A 153 9.91 14.08 -0.83
CA ALA A 153 9.67 14.51 0.55
C ALA A 153 9.49 16.02 0.74
N ALA A 154 10.29 16.84 0.03
CA ALA A 154 10.34 18.28 0.23
C ALA A 154 9.04 19.02 -0.15
N ASN A 155 8.32 18.53 -1.15
CA ASN A 155 7.19 19.26 -1.75
C ASN A 155 5.84 18.56 -1.59
N LEU A 156 5.83 17.31 -1.13
CA LEU A 156 4.60 16.52 -1.05
C LEU A 156 3.57 17.13 -0.09
N THR A 157 2.39 17.42 -0.62
CA THR A 157 1.20 17.94 0.08
C THR A 157 0.09 16.90 0.16
N ALA A 158 0.00 15.98 -0.80
CA ALA A 158 -0.88 14.81 -0.70
C ALA A 158 -0.16 13.52 -1.09
N LEU A 159 -0.38 12.48 -0.30
CA LEU A 159 0.12 11.13 -0.54
C LEU A 159 -1.03 10.14 -0.48
N THR A 160 -1.09 9.22 -1.45
CA THR A 160 -1.93 8.03 -1.38
C THR A 160 -1.09 6.80 -1.62
N LEU A 161 -1.07 5.89 -0.65
CA LEU A 161 -0.42 4.59 -0.74
C LEU A 161 -1.48 3.51 -0.54
N ASN A 162 -1.92 2.92 -1.65
CA ASN A 162 -2.84 1.79 -1.64
C ASN A 162 -2.16 0.59 -2.27
N PHE A 163 -2.40 -0.58 -1.73
CA PHE A 163 -1.98 -1.85 -2.33
C PHE A 163 -3.24 -2.68 -2.59
N HIS A 164 -3.21 -3.51 -3.64
CA HIS A 164 -4.27 -4.48 -3.88
C HIS A 164 -4.37 -5.53 -2.77
N LYS A 165 -3.23 -5.99 -2.26
CA LYS A 165 -3.12 -6.92 -1.13
C LYS A 165 -2.73 -6.18 0.16
N CYS A 166 -2.85 -6.86 1.30
CA CYS A 166 -2.36 -6.33 2.59
C CYS A 166 -0.83 -6.14 2.57
N TRP A 167 -0.35 -5.07 3.21
CA TRP A 167 1.07 -4.69 3.17
C TRP A 167 1.57 -4.04 4.46
N GLY A 168 2.88 -3.84 4.52
CA GLY A 168 3.62 -3.12 5.57
C GLY A 168 4.20 -4.01 6.66
N THR A 169 3.54 -5.14 6.95
CA THR A 169 3.96 -6.03 8.03
C THR A 169 4.91 -7.13 7.56
N MET A 170 4.49 -7.91 6.57
CA MET A 170 5.23 -9.06 6.03
C MET A 170 4.62 -9.44 4.66
N PRO A 171 5.34 -10.11 3.76
CA PRO A 171 6.74 -10.52 3.87
C PRO A 171 7.72 -9.34 3.77
N GLY A 172 7.36 -8.26 3.06
CA GLY A 172 8.07 -6.99 3.08
C GLY A 172 7.65 -6.11 4.25
N TYR A 173 8.60 -5.34 4.80
CA TYR A 173 8.39 -4.48 5.96
C TYR A 173 8.44 -2.98 5.60
N PHE A 174 7.43 -2.23 6.06
CA PHE A 174 7.33 -0.77 5.92
C PHE A 174 6.88 -0.14 7.23
N ASP A 175 7.73 0.58 7.94
CA ASP A 175 7.33 1.39 9.10
C ASP A 175 7.48 2.88 8.87
N GLY A 176 7.92 3.28 7.69
CA GLY A 176 8.15 4.67 7.31
C GLY A 176 9.17 5.38 8.19
N ALA A 177 10.01 4.65 8.93
CA ALA A 177 11.02 5.26 9.80
C ALA A 177 11.96 6.16 8.98
N GLY A 178 12.12 7.41 9.42
CA GLY A 178 12.92 8.42 8.72
C GLY A 178 12.18 9.19 7.63
N LEU A 179 10.93 8.83 7.29
CA LEU A 179 10.12 9.62 6.36
C LEU A 179 9.60 10.89 7.04
N VAL A 180 9.95 12.03 6.46
CA VAL A 180 9.52 13.36 6.92
C VAL A 180 8.96 14.12 5.73
N PHE A 181 7.64 14.37 5.74
CA PHE A 181 6.94 15.13 4.71
C PHE A 181 6.45 16.46 5.31
N PRO A 182 7.30 17.51 5.39
CA PRO A 182 6.99 18.72 6.15
C PRO A 182 5.72 19.45 5.68
N ARG A 183 5.35 19.29 4.40
CA ARG A 183 4.19 19.96 3.79
C ARG A 183 2.96 19.06 3.64
N LEU A 184 3.00 17.81 4.12
CA LEU A 184 1.94 16.84 3.89
C LEU A 184 0.65 17.25 4.61
N LYS A 185 -0.38 17.53 3.83
CA LYS A 185 -1.72 17.91 4.31
C LYS A 185 -2.70 16.75 4.23
N THR A 186 -2.54 15.88 3.24
CA THR A 186 -3.46 14.75 3.02
C THR A 186 -2.68 13.45 2.91
N LEU A 187 -3.08 12.46 3.71
CA LEU A 187 -2.56 11.10 3.63
C LEU A 187 -3.73 10.12 3.52
N ASN A 188 -3.68 9.30 2.48
CA ASN A 188 -4.59 8.18 2.30
C ASN A 188 -3.78 6.88 2.33
N LEU A 189 -4.15 5.95 3.21
CA LEU A 189 -3.55 4.62 3.28
C LEU A 189 -4.62 3.57 2.97
N GLY A 190 -4.28 2.64 2.08
CA GLY A 190 -5.14 1.55 1.66
C GLY A 190 -4.52 0.21 1.99
N ASN A 191 -5.27 -0.71 2.64
CA ASN A 191 -4.82 -2.07 2.97
C ASN A 191 -3.56 -2.18 3.84
N PHE A 192 -3.19 -1.11 4.55
CA PHE A 192 -2.03 -1.12 5.45
C PHE A 192 -2.34 -1.94 6.71
N VAL A 193 -1.43 -2.84 7.09
CA VAL A 193 -1.58 -3.69 8.28
C VAL A 193 -0.58 -3.27 9.35
N ILE A 194 -1.09 -2.91 10.53
CA ILE A 194 -0.32 -2.59 11.72
C ILE A 194 -0.04 -3.88 12.50
N SER A 195 1.21 -4.07 12.88
CA SER A 195 1.67 -5.28 13.58
C SER A 195 2.64 -5.03 14.72
N ASN A 196 3.08 -3.80 14.91
CA ASN A 196 3.92 -3.43 16.04
C ASN A 196 3.57 -2.01 16.48
N ASN A 197 4.07 -1.60 17.63
CA ASN A 197 3.70 -0.35 18.28
C ASN A 197 4.24 0.89 17.56
N ARG A 198 5.25 0.73 16.70
CA ARG A 198 5.93 1.80 15.96
C ARG A 198 5.47 1.93 14.50
N HIS A 199 4.75 0.95 13.99
CA HIS A 199 4.37 0.81 12.59
C HIS A 199 3.56 2.01 12.07
N PHE A 200 2.88 2.73 12.96
CA PHE A 200 2.08 3.90 12.65
C PHE A 200 2.77 5.24 13.02
N ASP A 201 3.94 5.21 13.65
CA ASP A 201 4.61 6.42 14.17
C ASP A 201 4.99 7.40 13.06
N TRP A 202 5.32 6.90 11.86
CA TRP A 202 5.62 7.75 10.72
C TRP A 202 4.41 8.58 10.26
N VAL A 203 3.17 8.10 10.46
CA VAL A 203 1.97 8.90 10.21
C VAL A 203 1.83 9.97 11.28
N LEU A 204 2.02 9.59 12.54
CA LEU A 204 1.89 10.47 13.70
C LEU A 204 2.97 11.57 13.74
N SER A 205 4.09 11.39 13.05
CA SER A 205 5.14 12.39 12.91
C SER A 205 4.81 13.50 11.91
N GLN A 206 3.81 13.30 11.03
CA GLN A 206 3.39 14.29 10.03
C GLN A 206 2.49 15.36 10.67
N LYS A 207 3.07 16.29 11.42
CA LYS A 207 2.30 17.28 12.20
C LYS A 207 1.46 18.23 11.36
N SER A 208 1.79 18.42 10.09
CA SER A 208 1.06 19.29 9.16
C SER A 208 -0.22 18.68 8.60
N LEU A 209 -0.51 17.41 8.92
CA LEU A 209 -1.63 16.66 8.36
C LEU A 209 -3.00 17.24 8.78
N GLU A 210 -3.84 17.49 7.78
CA GLU A 210 -5.20 18.02 7.91
C GLU A 210 -6.25 16.98 7.52
N THR A 211 -5.89 16.04 6.64
CA THR A 211 -6.74 14.94 6.20
C THR A 211 -6.01 13.61 6.35
N LEU A 212 -6.62 12.66 7.04
CA LEU A 212 -6.15 11.27 7.16
C LEU A 212 -7.28 10.33 6.78
N ARG A 213 -7.03 9.46 5.80
CA ARG A 213 -8.00 8.45 5.36
C ARG A 213 -7.39 7.07 5.43
N LEU A 214 -8.04 6.18 6.17
CA LEU A 214 -7.62 4.81 6.37
C LEU A 214 -8.66 3.90 5.71
N ASP A 215 -8.37 3.47 4.49
CA ASP A 215 -9.21 2.56 3.71
C ASP A 215 -8.71 1.12 3.93
N SER A 216 -9.52 0.27 4.53
CA SER A 216 -9.19 -1.14 4.71
C SER A 216 -7.91 -1.38 5.52
N CYS A 217 -7.49 -0.40 6.34
CA CYS A 217 -6.39 -0.58 7.28
C CYS A 217 -6.82 -1.50 8.41
N ARG A 218 -5.91 -2.39 8.84
CA ARG A 218 -6.22 -3.40 9.87
C ARG A 218 -5.08 -3.51 10.88
N ILE A 219 -5.39 -4.04 12.06
CA ILE A 219 -4.38 -4.46 13.03
C ILE A 219 -4.32 -5.99 13.02
N VAL A 220 -3.13 -6.56 12.91
CA VAL A 220 -2.97 -8.01 13.02
C VAL A 220 -3.27 -8.47 14.45
N SER A 221 -4.02 -9.55 14.62
CA SER A 221 -4.31 -10.13 15.93
C SER A 221 -3.43 -11.33 16.21
N HIS A 222 -3.40 -12.29 15.28
CA HIS A 222 -2.62 -13.52 15.39
C HIS A 222 -1.82 -13.77 14.12
N ILE A 223 -0.65 -14.38 14.28
CA ILE A 223 0.30 -14.66 13.20
C ILE A 223 0.79 -16.09 13.37
N GLN A 224 0.70 -16.87 12.31
CA GLN A 224 1.34 -18.16 12.13
C GLN A 224 2.31 -18.04 10.96
N VAL A 225 3.58 -18.36 11.24
CA VAL A 225 4.67 -18.43 10.27
C VAL A 225 5.51 -19.65 10.55
N ASP A 226 6.21 -20.14 9.55
CA ASP A 226 7.21 -21.18 9.74
C ASP A 226 8.54 -20.58 10.24
N THR A 227 9.34 -21.40 10.93
CA THR A 227 10.66 -21.01 11.44
C THR A 227 11.62 -20.53 10.33
N GLU A 228 11.49 -21.05 9.10
CA GLU A 228 12.31 -20.58 7.98
C GLU A 228 11.86 -19.20 7.48
N GLU A 229 10.55 -18.99 7.30
CA GLU A 229 9.98 -17.67 6.92
C GLU A 229 10.36 -16.59 7.93
N THR A 230 10.33 -16.94 9.21
CA THR A 230 10.75 -16.07 10.29
C THR A 230 12.19 -15.58 10.14
N LYS A 231 13.09 -16.42 9.62
CA LYS A 231 14.50 -16.06 9.37
C LYS A 231 14.64 -15.29 8.05
N GLU A 232 13.93 -15.71 7.01
CA GLU A 232 14.04 -15.14 5.67
C GLU A 232 13.43 -13.74 5.57
N TRP A 233 12.31 -13.49 6.26
CA TRP A 233 11.55 -12.24 6.16
C TRP A 233 11.99 -11.17 7.17
N ASP A 234 13.00 -11.45 8.01
CA ASP A 234 13.50 -10.54 9.04
C ASP A 234 12.37 -9.91 9.89
N LEU A 235 11.48 -10.75 10.41
CA LEU A 235 10.25 -10.29 11.06
C LEU A 235 10.52 -9.44 12.31
N HIS A 236 9.86 -8.28 12.38
CA HIS A 236 9.85 -7.36 13.52
C HIS A 236 8.86 -7.79 14.60
N ARG A 237 9.32 -8.70 15.48
CA ARG A 237 8.50 -9.42 16.48
C ARG A 237 8.61 -8.87 17.90
N GLU A 238 9.20 -7.69 18.08
CA GLU A 238 9.54 -7.16 19.41
C GLU A 238 8.31 -6.93 20.30
N ASP A 239 7.17 -6.63 19.67
CA ASP A 239 5.89 -6.41 20.34
C ASP A 239 4.98 -7.65 20.31
N TRP A 240 5.46 -8.79 19.81
CA TRP A 240 4.65 -9.99 19.65
C TRP A 240 4.83 -10.95 20.83
N GLN A 241 3.71 -11.42 21.38
CA GLN A 241 3.72 -12.48 22.36
C GLN A 241 3.75 -13.84 21.66
N ARG A 242 4.84 -14.59 21.85
CA ARG A 242 4.91 -15.98 21.38
C ARG A 242 3.93 -16.85 22.15
N LEU A 243 3.13 -17.61 21.43
CA LEU A 243 2.16 -18.55 22.00
C LEU A 243 2.76 -19.96 22.16
N PRO A 244 2.29 -20.76 23.13
CA PRO A 244 2.73 -22.15 23.28
C PRO A 244 2.41 -23.00 22.05
N LYS A 245 3.26 -23.99 21.77
CA LYS A 245 2.98 -25.01 20.75
C LYS A 245 1.66 -25.73 21.05
N GLY A 246 0.86 -26.00 20.03
CA GLY A 246 -0.48 -26.59 20.16
C GLY A 246 -1.59 -25.57 20.43
N SER A 247 -1.27 -24.28 20.55
CA SER A 247 -2.30 -23.23 20.59
C SER A 247 -3.12 -23.29 19.31
N TYR A 248 -4.44 -23.14 19.44
CA TYR A 248 -5.38 -23.17 18.31
C TYR A 248 -5.32 -24.45 17.46
N GLY A 249 -4.88 -25.57 18.05
CA GLY A 249 -4.77 -26.85 17.35
C GLY A 249 -3.56 -26.96 16.41
N ILE A 250 -2.64 -25.99 16.43
CA ILE A 250 -1.48 -26.00 15.53
C ILE A 250 -0.31 -26.73 16.20
N PHE A 251 0.02 -27.92 15.70
CA PHE A 251 1.02 -28.82 16.28
C PHE A 251 2.28 -29.01 15.45
N TYR A 252 2.41 -28.36 14.29
CA TYR A 252 3.59 -28.50 13.42
C TYR A 252 4.88 -28.13 14.17
N ASP A 253 5.95 -28.88 13.93
CA ASP A 253 7.22 -28.71 14.65
C ASP A 253 7.93 -27.39 14.29
N ASN A 254 7.70 -26.90 13.08
CA ASN A 254 8.27 -25.68 12.52
C ASN A 254 7.36 -24.46 12.62
N ALA A 255 6.15 -24.59 13.17
CA ALA A 255 5.22 -23.46 13.27
C ALA A 255 5.54 -22.56 14.48
N GLU A 256 5.63 -21.27 14.22
CA GLU A 256 5.76 -20.21 15.23
C GLU A 256 4.47 -19.39 15.29
N LEU A 257 3.83 -19.39 16.46
CA LEU A 257 2.58 -18.69 16.68
C LEU A 257 2.81 -17.46 17.55
N TYR A 258 2.18 -16.37 17.14
CA TYR A 258 2.25 -15.08 17.83
C TYR A 258 0.88 -14.45 17.97
N ARG A 259 0.77 -13.64 19.03
CA ARG A 259 -0.31 -12.70 19.24
C ARG A 259 0.25 -11.29 19.34
N PHE A 260 -0.39 -10.34 18.67
CA PHE A 260 -0.12 -8.92 18.85
C PHE A 260 -1.28 -8.26 19.60
N ASP A 261 -0.96 -7.55 20.68
CA ASP A 261 -1.98 -6.94 21.55
C ASP A 261 -2.39 -5.53 21.14
N GLY A 262 -1.86 -4.99 20.05
CA GLY A 262 -2.23 -3.67 19.54
C GLY A 262 -3.73 -3.51 19.32
N THR A 263 -4.22 -2.28 19.53
CA THR A 263 -5.66 -1.95 19.41
C THR A 263 -5.91 -0.68 18.62
N TRP A 264 -7.08 -0.60 18.01
CA TRP A 264 -7.52 0.62 17.35
C TRP A 264 -7.78 1.73 18.37
N GLU A 265 -8.20 1.38 19.59
CA GLU A 265 -8.25 2.28 20.75
C GLU A 265 -6.95 3.08 20.89
N SER A 266 -5.83 2.39 21.04
CA SER A 266 -4.53 3.02 21.23
C SER A 266 -4.10 3.83 20.00
N THR A 267 -4.39 3.33 18.80
CA THR A 267 -4.05 4.01 17.53
C THR A 267 -4.87 5.29 17.34
N PHE A 268 -6.18 5.25 17.58
CA PHE A 268 -7.06 6.43 17.47
C PHE A 268 -6.72 7.48 18.54
N ASP A 269 -6.43 7.07 19.77
CA ASP A 269 -5.96 8.00 20.80
C ASP A 269 -4.63 8.65 20.42
N LYS A 270 -3.69 7.87 19.86
CA LYS A 270 -2.44 8.41 19.33
C LYS A 270 -2.68 9.41 18.20
N ILE A 271 -3.56 9.10 17.24
CA ILE A 271 -3.94 10.00 16.14
C ILE A 271 -4.50 11.31 16.70
N ARG A 272 -5.49 11.21 17.60
CA ARG A 272 -6.13 12.37 18.24
C ARG A 272 -5.11 13.26 18.94
N ASN A 273 -4.20 12.68 19.70
CA ASN A 273 -3.24 13.41 20.52
C ASN A 273 -2.05 13.97 19.72
N ASN A 274 -1.64 13.31 18.64
CA ASN A 274 -0.41 13.64 17.92
C ASN A 274 -0.61 14.43 16.63
N LEU A 275 -1.84 14.48 16.09
CA LEU A 275 -2.16 15.21 14.87
C LEU A 275 -3.11 16.38 15.20
N PRO A 276 -2.59 17.51 15.72
CA PRO A 276 -3.40 18.61 16.23
C PRO A 276 -4.15 19.38 15.14
N HIS A 277 -3.69 19.29 13.88
CA HIS A 277 -4.30 19.96 12.74
C HIS A 277 -5.25 19.07 11.93
N LEU A 278 -5.46 17.82 12.36
CA LEU A 278 -6.32 16.87 11.66
C LEU A 278 -7.79 17.26 11.80
N LYS A 279 -8.42 17.61 10.68
CA LYS A 279 -9.81 18.06 10.56
C LYS A 279 -10.72 17.06 9.84
N ASP A 280 -10.18 16.36 8.84
CA ASP A 280 -10.91 15.35 8.07
C ASP A 280 -10.31 13.97 8.36
N PHE A 281 -11.08 13.12 9.04
CA PHE A 281 -10.69 11.75 9.34
C PHE A 281 -11.74 10.77 8.81
N LEU A 282 -11.30 9.88 7.91
CA LEU A 282 -12.13 8.80 7.37
C LEU A 282 -11.50 7.45 7.68
N PHE A 283 -12.36 6.49 8.00
CA PHE A 283 -11.99 5.12 8.35
C PHE A 283 -13.11 4.21 7.89
N ASP A 284 -12.82 3.30 6.98
CA ASP A 284 -13.81 2.37 6.44
C ASP A 284 -13.14 1.05 6.01
N ARG A 285 -13.97 0.06 5.71
CA ARG A 285 -13.56 -1.22 5.12
C ARG A 285 -13.49 -1.12 3.60
N GLN A 286 -12.93 -2.18 3.02
CA GLN A 286 -12.86 -2.39 1.58
C GLN A 286 -14.25 -2.44 0.97
N SER A 287 -14.58 -1.45 0.13
CA SER A 287 -15.54 -1.69 -0.94
C SER A 287 -14.79 -2.36 -2.10
N TYR A 288 -15.45 -3.25 -2.85
CA TYR A 288 -14.88 -4.05 -3.96
C TYR A 288 -14.16 -3.23 -5.06
N ARG A 289 -14.11 -1.90 -4.94
CA ARG A 289 -13.28 -0.99 -5.72
C ARG A 289 -12.58 -0.09 -4.72
N LEU A 290 -11.28 -0.30 -4.50
CA LEU A 290 -10.46 0.59 -3.67
C LEU A 290 -10.83 2.04 -3.97
N HIS A 291 -11.06 2.83 -2.92
CA HIS A 291 -11.42 4.25 -3.06
C HIS A 291 -10.24 5.09 -3.56
N PHE A 292 -9.19 4.47 -4.08
CA PHE A 292 -7.96 5.06 -4.59
C PHE A 292 -8.21 6.31 -5.46
N LEU A 293 -9.11 6.24 -6.44
CA LEU A 293 -9.44 7.38 -7.30
C LEU A 293 -10.45 8.36 -6.68
N HIS A 294 -11.20 7.91 -5.68
CA HIS A 294 -12.23 8.70 -5.03
C HIS A 294 -12.17 8.56 -3.51
N PRO A 295 -11.09 9.03 -2.84
CA PRO A 295 -10.92 8.81 -1.40
C PRO A 295 -11.99 9.52 -0.56
N THR A 296 -12.72 10.48 -1.14
CA THR A 296 -13.88 11.13 -0.52
C THR A 296 -15.11 10.23 -0.41
N ARG A 297 -15.10 9.06 -1.04
CA ARG A 297 -16.17 8.04 -0.93
C ARG A 297 -15.96 7.06 0.22
N ILE A 298 -14.82 7.15 0.92
CA ILE A 298 -14.56 6.38 2.13
C ILE A 298 -15.58 6.83 3.19
N GLY A 299 -16.25 5.89 3.82
CA GLY A 299 -17.15 6.20 4.92
C GLY A 299 -16.41 6.54 6.22
N THR A 300 -17.20 6.68 7.28
CA THR A 300 -16.69 6.84 8.64
C THR A 300 -17.37 5.80 9.51
N VAL A 301 -16.88 4.55 9.41
CA VAL A 301 -17.52 3.37 10.00
C VAL A 301 -16.50 2.53 10.74
N LEU A 302 -16.73 2.33 12.04
CA LEU A 302 -15.94 1.37 12.83
C LEU A 302 -16.42 -0.05 12.55
N HIS A 303 -15.77 -0.72 11.61
CA HIS A 303 -16.21 -2.03 11.13
C HIS A 303 -15.80 -3.19 12.06
N PRO A 304 -16.60 -4.27 12.17
CA PRO A 304 -16.19 -5.50 12.87
C PRO A 304 -14.91 -6.11 12.29
N SER A 305 -14.70 -5.99 10.97
CA SER A 305 -13.55 -6.59 10.29
C SER A 305 -12.24 -5.76 10.36
N ARG A 306 -12.03 -5.01 11.44
CA ARG A 306 -10.86 -4.10 11.63
C ARG A 306 -9.60 -4.79 12.14
N TYR A 307 -9.71 -6.07 12.49
CA TYR A 307 -8.60 -6.96 12.85
C TYR A 307 -8.44 -8.06 11.82
N ILE A 308 -7.22 -8.57 11.66
CA ILE A 308 -6.89 -9.62 10.69
C ILE A 308 -5.93 -10.64 11.29
N ASN A 309 -5.95 -11.88 10.82
CA ASN A 309 -4.91 -12.86 11.15
C ASN A 309 -4.02 -13.10 9.94
N PHE A 310 -2.81 -13.60 10.19
CA PHE A 310 -1.87 -14.02 9.16
C PHE A 310 -1.51 -15.50 9.35
N ASP A 311 -1.60 -16.28 8.28
CA ASP A 311 -1.17 -17.67 8.22
C ASP A 311 -0.52 -17.95 6.86
N ALA A 312 0.81 -18.03 6.84
CA ALA A 312 1.59 -18.18 5.61
C ALA A 312 1.23 -19.44 4.79
N GLY A 313 0.70 -20.49 5.45
CA GLY A 313 0.36 -21.76 4.82
C GLY A 313 -1.04 -21.82 4.20
N THR A 314 -1.85 -20.77 4.38
CA THR A 314 -3.27 -20.80 3.99
C THR A 314 -3.55 -20.03 2.70
N GLY A 315 -4.27 -20.69 1.77
CA GLY A 315 -4.80 -20.10 0.54
C GLY A 315 -6.29 -19.74 0.65
N PRO A 316 -6.83 -18.90 -0.26
CA PRO A 316 -6.17 -18.25 -1.40
C PRO A 316 -5.35 -17.00 -1.03
N SER A 317 -5.36 -16.59 0.24
CA SER A 317 -4.57 -15.49 0.78
C SER A 317 -4.15 -15.85 2.21
N PRO A 318 -2.90 -15.58 2.62
CA PRO A 318 -2.45 -15.82 3.99
C PRO A 318 -3.07 -14.83 4.98
N TRP A 319 -3.63 -13.73 4.47
CA TRP A 319 -4.35 -12.75 5.28
C TRP A 319 -5.79 -13.21 5.48
N LEU A 320 -6.09 -13.73 6.66
CA LEU A 320 -7.38 -14.28 7.04
C LEU A 320 -8.26 -13.17 7.61
N THR A 321 -9.21 -12.71 6.80
CA THR A 321 -10.15 -11.64 7.18
C THR A 321 -11.20 -12.15 8.16
N SER A 322 -11.55 -11.31 9.12
CA SER A 322 -12.75 -11.50 9.95
C SER A 322 -14.02 -11.43 9.12
N ASP A 323 -15.05 -12.12 9.60
CA ASP A 323 -16.40 -11.94 9.13
C ASP A 323 -16.82 -10.46 9.23
N SER A 324 -17.45 -9.97 8.17
CA SER A 324 -17.77 -8.55 8.05
C SER A 324 -18.86 -8.08 9.01
N GLU A 325 -19.76 -8.96 9.42
CA GLU A 325 -20.92 -8.58 10.22
C GLU A 325 -20.65 -8.78 11.72
N THR A 326 -19.97 -9.87 12.05
CA THR A 326 -19.75 -10.33 13.42
C THR A 326 -18.35 -9.99 13.93
N GLY A 327 -17.36 -9.88 13.05
CA GLY A 327 -15.95 -9.75 13.42
C GLY A 327 -15.30 -11.06 13.88
N GLU A 328 -16.00 -12.19 13.76
CA GLU A 328 -15.46 -13.51 14.06
C GLU A 328 -14.31 -13.85 13.09
N MET A 329 -13.27 -14.48 13.62
CA MET A 329 -12.09 -14.92 12.89
C MET A 329 -11.82 -16.37 13.24
N TYR A 330 -11.37 -17.12 12.24
CA TYR A 330 -10.85 -18.47 12.40
C TYR A 330 -9.32 -18.41 12.27
N PHE A 331 -8.64 -19.22 13.07
CA PHE A 331 -7.18 -19.33 13.08
C PHE A 331 -6.78 -20.71 13.58
N GLY A 332 -5.91 -21.40 12.87
CA GLY A 332 -5.60 -22.81 13.14
C GLY A 332 -6.80 -23.73 12.84
N ASP A 333 -7.05 -24.69 13.72
CA ASP A 333 -8.18 -25.61 13.58
C ASP A 333 -9.51 -24.84 13.67
N TYR A 334 -10.42 -25.11 12.73
CA TYR A 334 -11.71 -24.43 12.55
C TYR A 334 -12.63 -24.39 13.78
N GLU A 335 -12.30 -25.11 14.85
CA GLU A 335 -13.04 -25.12 16.11
C GLU A 335 -12.71 -23.94 17.04
N CYS A 336 -11.61 -23.21 16.80
CA CYS A 336 -11.26 -22.03 17.61
C CYS A 336 -11.65 -20.72 16.92
N SER A 337 -12.90 -20.28 17.15
CA SER A 337 -13.30 -18.95 16.76
C SER A 337 -12.82 -17.92 17.79
N MET A 338 -12.34 -16.78 17.29
CA MET A 338 -11.94 -15.63 18.08
C MET A 338 -12.63 -14.38 17.56
N ASN A 339 -12.89 -13.42 18.44
CA ASN A 339 -13.48 -12.15 18.03
C ASN A 339 -12.76 -10.99 18.68
N ARG A 340 -11.59 -10.65 18.12
CA ARG A 340 -10.78 -9.53 18.58
C ARG A 340 -11.55 -8.21 18.53
N SER A 341 -12.47 -8.09 17.57
CA SER A 341 -13.36 -6.94 17.45
C SER A 341 -14.30 -6.82 18.66
N GLU A 342 -14.89 -7.90 19.14
CA GLU A 342 -15.77 -7.87 20.31
C GLU A 342 -14.96 -7.60 21.59
N GLU A 343 -13.79 -8.24 21.75
CA GLU A 343 -12.89 -8.02 22.90
C GLU A 343 -12.51 -6.55 23.11
N THR A 344 -12.27 -5.82 22.00
CA THR A 344 -11.76 -4.44 22.00
C THR A 344 -12.84 -3.40 21.74
N LYS A 345 -14.08 -3.84 21.52
CA LYS A 345 -15.21 -3.03 21.05
C LYS A 345 -15.44 -1.74 21.83
N GLN A 346 -15.47 -1.85 23.16
CA GLN A 346 -15.74 -0.69 24.01
C GLN A 346 -14.64 0.36 23.88
N GLY A 347 -13.38 -0.10 23.86
CA GLY A 347 -12.22 0.77 23.80
C GLY A 347 -12.08 1.46 22.45
N ASP A 348 -12.17 0.68 21.37
CA ASP A 348 -12.08 1.17 20.00
C ASP A 348 -13.20 2.15 19.69
N ALA A 349 -14.45 1.83 20.07
CA ALA A 349 -15.60 2.69 19.80
C ALA A 349 -15.53 4.03 20.55
N ARG A 350 -15.00 4.02 21.78
CA ARG A 350 -14.80 5.24 22.57
C ARG A 350 -13.70 6.10 21.94
N ALA A 351 -12.52 5.55 21.67
CA ALA A 351 -11.43 6.32 21.04
C ALA A 351 -11.79 6.82 19.64
N PHE A 352 -12.54 6.04 18.85
CA PHE A 352 -13.02 6.45 17.54
C PHE A 352 -13.95 7.67 17.62
N ARG A 353 -14.95 7.65 18.53
CA ARG A 353 -15.85 8.80 18.74
C ARG A 353 -15.08 10.03 19.24
N ASP A 354 -14.15 9.85 20.18
CA ASP A 354 -13.36 10.95 20.73
C ASP A 354 -12.49 11.60 19.64
N LEU A 355 -11.91 10.79 18.74
CA LEU A 355 -11.17 11.29 17.57
C LEU A 355 -12.08 12.09 16.62
N LEU A 356 -13.26 11.56 16.28
CA LEU A 356 -14.21 12.26 15.41
C LEU A 356 -14.69 13.59 16.01
N SER A 357 -14.97 13.62 17.32
CA SER A 357 -15.32 14.86 18.03
C SER A 357 -14.19 15.87 17.95
N ALA A 358 -12.95 15.44 18.23
CA ALA A 358 -11.79 16.32 18.15
C ALA A 358 -11.56 16.86 16.73
N CYS A 359 -11.77 16.05 15.68
CA CYS A 359 -11.70 16.49 14.30
C CYS A 359 -12.77 17.54 13.98
N HIS A 360 -13.99 17.36 14.47
CA HIS A 360 -15.09 18.33 14.31
C HIS A 360 -14.77 19.66 14.99
N GLU A 361 -14.30 19.65 16.23
CA GLU A 361 -13.90 20.85 16.99
C GLU A 361 -12.76 21.64 16.32
N ARG A 362 -11.87 20.97 15.56
CA ARG A 362 -10.78 21.62 14.82
C ARG A 362 -11.21 22.20 13.47
N HIS A 363 -12.37 21.80 13.00
CA HIS A 363 -12.94 22.27 11.74
C HIS A 363 -13.69 23.60 11.93
N GLU A 364 -14.30 23.80 13.10
CA GLU A 364 -14.83 25.09 13.57
C GLU A 364 -13.71 26.10 13.84
#